data_AF-F3KKE2-F1
#
_entry.id   AF-F3KKE2-F1
#
_cell.length_a   1.000
_cell.length_b   1.000
_cell.length_c   1.000
_cell.angle_alpha   90.00
_cell.angle_beta   90.00
_cell.angle_gamma   90.00
#
_symmetry.space_group_name_H-M   'P 1'
#
loop_
_entity.id
_entity.type
_entity.pdbx_description
1 polymer ?
#
loop_
_entity_poly.entity_id
_entity_poly.type
_entity_poly.pdbx_seq_one_letter_code
_entity_poly.pdbx_strand_id
1 'polypeptide(L)'
;MQDRTSEWFVPKIGPRNFRIGVGMLFLPYTMIVTCFAIWGSLGGVFVLDRLVAIGVIYFLAVGVSAHCLDAVGGKTKPWGDLPKRKIVSIAISSLVVVFTIGFYYAFLDSPLLIPIGIAEGFFLFAYNLELFGGKFHNNLSTIISWGVLPVFAGSAIQSNSISIETILLSIISASITYLLITTSRKYKHLKREGGNIDKIKNKERILKLITLTVIVVTISFFIVKI
;
A
#
# COMPACT_ATOMS: atom_id res chain seq x y z
N MET A 1 12.41 21.43 -9.39
CA MET A 1 11.27 20.55 -9.04
C MET A 1 11.77 19.12 -9.10
N GLN A 2 11.55 18.29 -8.07
CA GLN A 2 12.14 16.95 -8.07
C GLN A 2 11.29 15.96 -8.89
N ASP A 3 11.70 15.75 -10.14
CA ASP A 3 11.12 14.73 -11.02
C ASP A 3 11.43 13.31 -10.50
N ARG A 4 10.40 12.48 -10.33
CA ARG A 4 10.51 11.09 -9.88
C ARG A 4 10.46 10.06 -11.00
N THR A 5 10.50 10.46 -12.26
CA THR A 5 10.57 9.52 -13.39
C THR A 5 11.87 8.70 -13.46
N SER A 6 12.88 9.08 -12.66
CA SER A 6 14.16 8.38 -12.49
C SER A 6 14.17 7.36 -11.35
N GLU A 7 13.04 7.12 -10.67
CA GLU A 7 12.96 6.14 -9.58
C GLU A 7 13.16 4.72 -10.10
N TRP A 8 13.77 3.87 -9.27
CA TRP A 8 14.16 2.50 -9.65
C TRP A 8 13.01 1.58 -10.04
N PHE A 9 11.78 1.93 -9.64
CA PHE A 9 10.54 1.21 -9.92
C PHE A 9 9.75 1.83 -11.08
N VAL A 10 10.25 2.89 -11.71
CA VAL A 10 9.64 3.50 -12.90
C VAL A 10 10.23 2.81 -14.15
N PRO A 11 9.40 2.39 -15.11
CA PRO A 11 9.91 1.84 -16.37
C PRO A 11 10.85 2.80 -17.08
N LYS A 12 11.93 2.26 -17.66
CA LYS A 12 12.88 3.04 -18.46
C LYS A 12 12.45 3.21 -19.92
N ILE A 13 11.48 2.40 -20.36
CA ILE A 13 10.98 2.36 -21.73
C ILE A 13 9.55 2.89 -21.82
N GLY A 14 9.17 3.33 -23.02
CA GLY A 14 7.84 3.81 -23.36
C GLY A 14 7.61 5.31 -23.16
N PRO A 15 6.42 5.81 -23.56
CA PRO A 15 6.09 7.23 -23.48
C PRO A 15 6.11 7.78 -22.05
N ARG A 16 6.39 9.08 -21.89
CA ARG A 16 6.46 9.74 -20.58
C ARG A 16 5.21 9.52 -19.72
N ASN A 17 4.02 9.63 -20.32
CA ASN A 17 2.76 9.47 -19.60
C ASN A 17 2.55 8.03 -19.07
N PHE A 18 2.99 7.03 -19.84
CA PHE A 18 2.98 5.64 -19.39
C PHE A 18 3.90 5.44 -18.18
N ARG A 19 5.14 5.94 -18.27
CA ARG A 19 6.12 5.86 -17.18
C ARG A 19 5.64 6.55 -15.90
N ILE A 20 5.01 7.73 -16.03
CA ILE A 20 4.39 8.43 -14.91
C ILE A 20 3.24 7.61 -14.33
N GLY A 21 2.35 7.07 -15.17
CA GLY A 21 1.24 6.23 -14.72
C GLY A 21 1.72 5.03 -13.89
N VAL A 22 2.70 4.28 -14.39
CA VAL A 22 3.29 3.16 -13.65
C VAL A 22 4.03 3.64 -12.39
N GLY A 23 4.76 4.75 -12.48
CA GLY A 23 5.46 5.33 -11.35
C GLY A 23 4.54 5.75 -10.21
N MET A 24 3.38 6.31 -10.55
CA MET A 24 2.34 6.69 -9.60
C MET A 24 1.71 5.51 -8.87
N LEU A 25 1.77 4.29 -9.42
CA LEU A 25 1.29 3.11 -8.70
C LEU A 25 2.22 2.70 -7.56
N PHE A 26 3.47 3.18 -7.53
CA PHE A 26 4.52 2.74 -6.60
C PHE A 26 4.52 1.22 -6.41
N LEU A 27 4.47 0.48 -7.53
CA LEU A 27 4.16 -0.95 -7.55
C LEU A 27 4.84 -1.78 -6.44
N PRO A 28 6.15 -1.63 -6.14
CA PRO A 28 6.77 -2.36 -5.04
C PRO A 28 6.09 -2.17 -3.68
N TYR A 29 5.74 -0.93 -3.35
CA TYR A 29 5.11 -0.59 -2.06
C TYR A 29 3.66 -1.08 -2.03
N THR A 30 2.93 -0.89 -3.13
CA THR A 30 1.56 -1.38 -3.30
C THR A 30 1.49 -2.90 -3.17
N MET A 31 2.43 -3.63 -3.78
CA MET A 31 2.51 -5.08 -3.65
C MET A 31 2.77 -5.52 -2.22
N ILE A 32 3.69 -4.86 -1.49
CA ILE A 32 3.96 -5.18 -0.08
C ILE A 32 2.70 -5.04 0.78
N VAL A 33 1.96 -3.93 0.66
CA VAL A 33 0.74 -3.71 1.45
C VAL A 33 -0.35 -4.71 1.08
N THR A 34 -0.51 -5.02 -0.20
CA THR A 34 -1.44 -6.06 -0.68
C THR A 34 -1.07 -7.43 -0.12
N CYS A 35 0.22 -7.77 -0.07
CA CYS A 35 0.72 -9.00 0.52
C CYS A 35 0.40 -9.11 2.01
N PHE A 36 0.43 -8.00 2.77
CA PHE A 36 0.05 -8.03 4.18
C PHE A 36 -1.42 -8.38 4.39
N ALA A 37 -2.31 -7.86 3.54
CA ALA A 37 -3.72 -8.28 3.56
C ALA A 37 -3.88 -9.77 3.21
N ILE A 38 -3.13 -10.25 2.22
CA ILE A 38 -3.10 -11.67 1.86
C ILE A 38 -2.58 -12.51 3.04
N TRP A 39 -1.55 -12.08 3.78
CA TRP A 39 -1.05 -12.80 4.95
C TRP A 39 -2.12 -12.96 6.03
N GLY A 40 -2.87 -11.90 6.33
CA GLY A 40 -3.99 -11.97 7.26
C GLY A 40 -5.02 -13.02 6.83
N SER A 41 -5.33 -13.05 5.53
CA SER A 41 -6.28 -14.00 4.95
C SER A 41 -5.76 -15.44 4.91
N LEU A 42 -4.44 -15.67 4.86
CA LEU A 42 -3.84 -17.01 4.87
C LEU A 42 -3.55 -17.54 6.29
N GLY A 43 -3.64 -16.67 7.31
CA GLY A 43 -3.38 -17.01 8.70
C GLY A 43 -4.26 -18.14 9.26
N GLY A 44 -5.48 -18.29 8.72
CA GLY A 44 -6.45 -19.30 9.13
C GLY A 44 -6.91 -20.20 7.98
N VAL A 45 -8.04 -20.89 8.15
CA VAL A 45 -8.75 -21.51 7.03
C VAL A 45 -9.26 -20.40 6.12
N PHE A 46 -9.08 -20.54 4.80
CA PHE A 46 -9.39 -19.48 3.85
C PHE A 46 -10.25 -19.98 2.70
N VAL A 47 -11.05 -19.08 2.14
CA VAL A 47 -11.78 -19.26 0.88
C VAL A 47 -11.10 -18.41 -0.19
N LEU A 48 -10.88 -18.99 -1.37
CA LEU A 48 -10.12 -18.36 -2.46
C LEU A 48 -10.77 -17.05 -2.93
N ASP A 49 -12.10 -17.00 -3.07
CA ASP A 49 -12.80 -15.79 -3.52
C ASP A 49 -12.57 -14.60 -2.60
N ARG A 50 -12.57 -14.83 -1.27
CA ARG A 50 -12.28 -13.81 -0.25
C ARG A 50 -10.82 -13.36 -0.27
N LEU A 51 -9.89 -14.28 -0.54
CA LEU A 51 -8.47 -13.99 -0.71
C LEU A 51 -8.23 -13.08 -1.92
N VAL A 52 -8.88 -13.38 -3.05
CA VAL A 52 -8.81 -12.54 -4.26
C VAL A 52 -9.47 -11.19 -4.01
N ALA A 53 -10.64 -11.17 -3.36
CA ALA A 53 -11.37 -9.96 -3.04
C ALA A 53 -10.53 -8.99 -2.19
N ILE A 54 -9.87 -9.47 -1.13
CA ILE A 54 -9.02 -8.61 -0.30
C ILE A 54 -7.78 -8.12 -1.05
N GLY A 55 -7.19 -8.96 -1.92
CA GLY A 55 -6.11 -8.55 -2.80
C GLY A 55 -6.51 -7.40 -3.73
N VAL A 56 -7.70 -7.50 -4.36
CA VAL A 56 -8.27 -6.45 -5.21
C VAL A 56 -8.57 -5.18 -4.42
N ILE A 57 -9.17 -5.30 -3.23
CA ILE A 57 -9.45 -4.17 -2.34
C ILE A 57 -8.18 -3.37 -2.05
N TYR A 58 -7.11 -4.00 -1.57
CA TYR A 58 -5.89 -3.28 -1.20
C TYR A 58 -5.13 -2.72 -2.40
N PHE A 59 -5.09 -3.45 -3.50
CA PHE A 59 -4.48 -2.95 -4.73
C PHE A 59 -5.19 -1.68 -5.22
N LEU A 60 -6.52 -1.65 -5.24
CA LEU A 60 -7.27 -0.49 -5.69
C LEU A 60 -7.24 0.65 -4.66
N ALA A 61 -7.45 0.36 -3.38
CA ALA A 61 -7.49 1.36 -2.33
C ALA A 61 -6.14 2.06 -2.13
N VAL A 62 -5.07 1.27 -1.97
CA VAL A 62 -3.73 1.79 -1.65
C VAL A 62 -2.88 1.99 -2.90
N GLY A 63 -3.02 1.12 -3.89
CA GLY A 63 -2.23 1.18 -5.13
C GLY A 63 -2.75 2.12 -6.20
N VAL A 64 -4.03 2.48 -6.16
CA VAL A 64 -4.63 3.38 -7.16
C VAL A 64 -5.19 4.62 -6.48
N SER A 65 -6.20 4.47 -5.61
CA SER A 65 -6.88 5.60 -4.99
C SER A 65 -5.96 6.43 -4.11
N ALA A 66 -5.22 5.82 -3.18
CA ALA A 66 -4.32 6.53 -2.28
C ALA A 66 -3.28 7.36 -3.05
N HIS A 67 -2.59 6.77 -4.03
CA HIS A 67 -1.58 7.50 -4.82
C HIS A 67 -2.18 8.59 -5.72
N CYS A 68 -3.39 8.37 -6.26
CA CYS A 68 -4.09 9.42 -6.99
C CYS A 68 -4.49 10.58 -6.06
N LEU A 69 -4.99 10.28 -4.87
CA LEU A 69 -5.32 11.29 -3.86
C LEU A 69 -4.06 12.02 -3.36
N ASP A 70 -2.93 11.32 -3.19
CA ASP A 70 -1.63 11.90 -2.82
C ASP A 70 -1.13 12.86 -3.91
N ALA A 71 -1.28 12.49 -5.20
CA ALA A 71 -0.96 13.38 -6.31
C ALA A 71 -1.83 14.66 -6.31
N VAL A 72 -3.07 14.58 -5.81
CA VAL A 72 -3.98 15.73 -5.70
C VAL A 72 -3.64 16.59 -4.47
N GLY A 73 -3.60 16.01 -3.27
CA GLY A 73 -3.47 16.73 -2.02
C GLY A 73 -2.03 17.04 -1.58
N GLY A 74 -1.06 16.22 -2.01
CA GLY A 74 0.33 16.36 -1.63
C GLY A 74 0.92 17.70 -2.02
N LYS A 75 1.69 18.31 -1.10
CA LYS A 75 2.34 19.63 -1.28
C LYS A 75 3.36 19.64 -2.41
N THR A 76 3.99 18.50 -2.68
CA THR A 76 4.95 18.35 -3.78
C THR A 76 4.26 17.71 -4.99
N LYS A 77 4.63 18.13 -6.20
CA LYS A 77 4.15 17.53 -7.46
C LYS A 77 5.27 16.78 -8.19
N PRO A 78 5.74 15.63 -7.66
CA PRO A 78 6.89 14.92 -8.22
C PRO A 78 6.65 14.28 -9.60
N TRP A 79 5.37 14.20 -10.00
CA TRP A 79 4.92 13.64 -11.27
C TRP A 79 4.54 14.73 -12.29
N GLY A 80 4.78 16.00 -11.95
CA GLY A 80 4.38 17.18 -12.72
C GLY A 80 2.91 17.57 -12.51
N ASP A 81 2.44 18.50 -13.34
CA ASP A 81 1.07 19.00 -13.30
C ASP A 81 0.12 18.04 -14.02
N LEU A 82 -0.51 17.17 -13.24
CA LEU A 82 -1.47 16.18 -13.73
C LEU A 82 -2.89 16.78 -13.78
N PRO A 83 -3.72 16.41 -14.78
CA PRO A 83 -5.09 16.90 -14.85
C PRO A 83 -5.93 16.45 -13.64
N LYS A 84 -6.17 17.35 -12.68
CA LYS A 84 -6.85 17.06 -11.40
C LYS A 84 -8.15 16.28 -11.58
N ARG A 85 -9.01 16.69 -12.53
CA ARG A 85 -10.28 16.01 -12.81
C ARG A 85 -10.08 14.54 -13.16
N LYS A 86 -9.10 14.21 -14.01
CA LYS A 86 -8.81 12.81 -14.39
C LYS A 86 -8.31 11.99 -13.20
N ILE A 87 -7.38 12.54 -12.42
CA ILE A 87 -6.81 11.85 -11.26
C ILE A 87 -7.87 11.58 -10.18
N VAL A 88 -8.73 12.57 -9.89
CA VAL A 88 -9.84 12.40 -8.95
C VAL A 88 -10.85 11.38 -9.47
N SER A 89 -11.20 11.40 -10.76
CA SER A 89 -12.08 10.38 -11.35
C SER A 89 -11.54 8.97 -11.18
N ILE A 90 -10.24 8.74 -11.44
CA ILE A 90 -9.60 7.43 -11.25
C ILE A 90 -9.65 7.00 -9.78
N ALA A 91 -9.37 7.92 -8.86
CA ALA A 91 -9.43 7.64 -7.43
C ALA A 91 -10.83 7.24 -6.98
N ILE A 92 -11.86 8.00 -7.38
CA ILE A 92 -13.26 7.73 -7.02
C ILE A 92 -13.74 6.42 -7.63
N SER A 93 -13.50 6.18 -8.93
CA SER A 93 -13.91 4.93 -9.58
C SER A 93 -13.30 3.70 -8.90
N SER A 94 -12.03 3.79 -8.49
CA SER A 94 -11.36 2.71 -7.76
C SER A 94 -11.97 2.53 -6.36
N LEU A 95 -12.32 3.61 -5.67
CA LEU A 95 -12.98 3.54 -4.36
C LEU A 95 -14.40 2.98 -4.42
N VAL A 96 -15.16 3.24 -5.49
CA VAL A 96 -16.48 2.65 -5.68
C VAL A 96 -16.38 1.13 -5.68
N VAL A 97 -15.40 0.55 -6.39
CA VAL A 97 -15.16 -0.90 -6.40
C VAL A 97 -14.76 -1.39 -5.00
N VAL A 98 -13.82 -0.70 -4.35
CA VAL A 98 -13.36 -1.03 -2.99
C VAL A 98 -14.51 -1.06 -1.99
N PHE A 99 -15.32 0.00 -1.93
CA PHE A 99 -16.44 0.07 -0.99
C PHE A 99 -17.54 -0.92 -1.33
N THR A 100 -17.80 -1.20 -2.61
CA THR A 100 -18.79 -2.20 -3.01
C THR A 100 -18.39 -3.59 -2.50
N ILE A 101 -17.16 -4.03 -2.74
CA ILE A 101 -16.68 -5.35 -2.28
C ILE A 101 -16.56 -5.36 -0.74
N GLY A 102 -16.02 -4.30 -0.14
CA GLY A 102 -15.86 -4.19 1.30
C GLY A 102 -17.20 -4.24 2.05
N PHE A 103 -18.19 -3.46 1.62
CA PHE A 103 -19.52 -3.49 2.22
C PHE A 103 -20.24 -4.81 1.97
N TYR A 104 -20.09 -5.41 0.79
CA TYR A 104 -20.66 -6.71 0.51
C TYR A 104 -20.26 -7.74 1.57
N TYR A 105 -18.95 -7.93 1.83
CA TYR A 105 -18.50 -8.87 2.85
C TYR A 105 -18.81 -8.41 4.28
N ALA A 106 -18.73 -7.11 4.55
CA ALA A 106 -19.03 -6.56 5.86
C ALA A 106 -20.48 -6.83 6.31
N PHE A 107 -21.43 -6.74 5.39
CA PHE A 107 -22.85 -7.02 5.65
C PHE A 107 -23.25 -8.48 5.43
N LEU A 108 -22.46 -9.25 4.67
CA LEU A 108 -22.69 -10.68 4.48
C LEU A 108 -22.45 -11.46 5.78
N ASP A 109 -21.22 -11.41 6.30
CA ASP A 109 -20.82 -12.17 7.50
C ASP A 109 -19.55 -11.67 8.19
N SER A 110 -18.95 -10.58 7.71
CA SER A 110 -17.66 -10.09 8.21
C SER A 110 -17.75 -8.67 8.79
N PRO A 111 -18.67 -8.38 9.74
CA PRO A 111 -18.92 -7.03 10.26
C PRO A 111 -17.70 -6.35 10.91
N LEU A 112 -16.66 -7.09 11.30
CA LEU A 112 -15.40 -6.53 11.78
C LEU A 112 -14.69 -5.68 10.69
N LEU A 113 -15.02 -5.90 9.41
CA LEU A 113 -14.57 -5.02 8.32
C LEU A 113 -15.12 -3.60 8.44
N ILE A 114 -16.23 -3.35 9.16
CA ILE A 114 -16.79 -2.01 9.35
C ILE A 114 -15.83 -1.13 10.17
N PRO A 115 -15.48 -1.46 11.43
CA PRO A 115 -14.55 -0.63 12.19
C PRO A 115 -13.15 -0.56 11.56
N ILE A 116 -12.67 -1.65 10.93
CA ILE A 116 -11.38 -1.63 10.20
C ILE A 116 -11.47 -0.67 9.01
N GLY A 117 -12.50 -0.79 8.17
CA GLY A 117 -12.71 0.05 7.00
C GLY A 117 -12.93 1.52 7.34
N ILE A 118 -13.55 1.85 8.47
CA ILE A 118 -13.64 3.23 8.98
C ILE A 118 -12.24 3.77 9.29
N ALA A 119 -11.43 3.00 10.02
CA ALA A 119 -10.06 3.41 10.36
C ALA A 119 -9.18 3.57 9.10
N GLU A 120 -9.27 2.63 8.17
CA GLU A 120 -8.52 2.70 6.91
C GLU A 120 -9.00 3.81 6.00
N GLY A 121 -10.31 4.02 5.87
CA GLY A 121 -10.88 5.14 5.14
C GLY A 121 -10.42 6.47 5.72
N PHE A 122 -10.39 6.60 7.04
CA PHE A 122 -9.84 7.77 7.71
C PHE A 122 -8.37 8.00 7.32
N PHE A 123 -7.50 7.00 7.43
CA PHE A 123 -6.09 7.17 7.07
C PHE A 123 -5.89 7.40 5.58
N LEU A 124 -6.66 6.73 4.71
CA LEU A 124 -6.63 6.94 3.26
C LEU A 124 -6.85 8.41 2.91
N PHE A 125 -7.87 9.05 3.48
CA PHE A 125 -8.12 10.46 3.19
C PHE A 125 -7.18 11.38 3.96
N ALA A 126 -7.01 11.17 5.26
CA ALA A 126 -6.22 12.05 6.12
C ALA A 126 -4.73 12.08 5.74
N TYR A 127 -4.16 10.94 5.38
CA TYR A 127 -2.76 10.83 4.98
C TYR A 127 -2.52 11.43 3.61
N ASN A 128 -3.27 10.99 2.59
CA ASN A 128 -2.96 11.31 1.19
C ASN A 128 -3.44 12.72 0.78
N LEU A 129 -4.53 13.22 1.36
CA LEU A 129 -4.96 14.60 1.13
C LEU A 129 -4.30 15.60 2.08
N GLU A 130 -3.40 15.14 2.97
CA GLU A 130 -2.80 15.93 4.05
C GLU A 130 -3.85 16.70 4.87
N LEU A 131 -5.02 16.08 5.15
CA LEU A 131 -6.05 16.69 5.98
C LEU A 131 -5.51 16.99 7.39
N PHE A 132 -6.19 17.90 8.10
CA PHE A 132 -5.77 18.35 9.43
C PHE A 132 -4.35 18.92 9.44
N GLY A 133 -3.97 19.62 8.37
CA GLY A 133 -2.64 20.21 8.20
C GLY A 133 -1.50 19.17 8.05
N GLY A 134 -1.82 17.93 7.69
CA GLY A 134 -0.83 16.85 7.54
C GLY A 134 -0.45 16.16 8.85
N LYS A 135 -1.20 16.35 9.95
CA LYS A 135 -0.92 15.71 11.26
C LYS A 135 -0.74 14.20 11.17
N PHE A 136 -1.46 13.54 10.25
CA PHE A 136 -1.41 12.09 10.03
C PHE A 136 -0.47 11.67 8.89
N HIS A 137 0.21 12.60 8.22
CA HIS A 137 1.20 12.26 7.19
C HIS A 137 2.57 11.95 7.85
N ASN A 138 2.61 10.87 8.63
CA ASN A 138 3.79 10.52 9.45
C ASN A 138 4.04 9.00 9.52
N ASN A 139 5.19 8.61 10.07
CA ASN A 139 5.64 7.22 10.11
C ASN A 139 4.69 6.31 10.89
N LEU A 140 4.18 6.79 12.03
CA LEU A 140 3.30 6.03 12.89
C LEU A 140 2.01 5.70 12.15
N SER A 141 1.43 6.71 11.50
CA SER A 141 0.22 6.56 10.69
C SER A 141 0.46 5.55 9.58
N THR A 142 1.58 5.64 8.84
CA THR A 142 1.94 4.64 7.81
C THR A 142 2.04 3.21 8.35
N ILE A 143 2.66 3.02 9.52
CA ILE A 143 2.83 1.69 10.12
C ILE A 143 1.47 1.11 10.52
N ILE A 144 0.64 1.90 11.19
CA ILE A 144 -0.70 1.49 11.60
C ILE A 144 -1.56 1.20 10.36
N SER A 145 -1.64 2.16 9.43
CA SER A 145 -2.58 2.10 8.31
C SER A 145 -2.20 1.11 7.22
N TRP A 146 -0.91 0.95 6.92
CA TRP A 146 -0.44 0.15 5.78
C TRP A 146 0.43 -1.03 6.19
N GLY A 147 0.77 -1.16 7.48
CA GLY A 147 1.42 -2.33 8.05
C GLY A 147 0.44 -3.22 8.81
N VAL A 148 -0.29 -2.66 9.78
CA VAL A 148 -1.12 -3.43 10.74
C VAL A 148 -2.52 -3.70 10.20
N LEU A 149 -3.29 -2.65 9.88
CA LEU A 149 -4.69 -2.78 9.45
C LEU A 149 -4.91 -3.72 8.25
N PRO A 150 -4.02 -3.79 7.24
CA PRO A 150 -4.15 -4.75 6.15
C PRO A 150 -4.24 -6.19 6.61
N VAL A 151 -3.38 -6.60 7.55
CA VAL A 151 -3.38 -7.96 8.10
C VAL A 151 -4.71 -8.24 8.81
N PHE A 152 -5.24 -7.26 9.55
CA PHE A 152 -6.51 -7.42 10.25
C PHE A 152 -7.69 -7.53 9.29
N ALA A 153 -7.73 -6.72 8.23
CA ALA A 153 -8.79 -6.83 7.22
C ALA A 153 -8.74 -8.18 6.49
N GLY A 154 -7.53 -8.67 6.18
CA GLY A 154 -7.31 -9.99 5.60
C GLY A 154 -7.86 -11.12 6.46
N SER A 155 -7.67 -11.05 7.78
CA SER A 155 -8.23 -12.04 8.70
C SER A 155 -9.76 -11.87 8.83
N ALA A 156 -10.21 -10.63 8.99
CA ALA A 156 -11.62 -10.29 9.17
C ALA A 156 -12.50 -10.72 7.97
N ILE A 157 -12.03 -10.55 6.72
CA ILE A 157 -12.81 -10.96 5.55
C ILE A 157 -12.95 -12.49 5.45
N GLN A 158 -12.08 -13.29 6.08
CA GLN A 158 -12.16 -14.75 6.05
C GLN A 158 -13.01 -15.30 7.20
N SER A 159 -12.73 -14.87 8.42
CA SER A 159 -13.30 -15.48 9.63
C SER A 159 -13.97 -14.50 10.58
N ASN A 160 -14.07 -13.22 10.21
CA ASN A 160 -14.61 -12.15 11.05
C ASN A 160 -13.99 -12.11 12.47
N SER A 161 -12.70 -12.45 12.59
CA SER A 161 -12.01 -12.59 13.87
C SER A 161 -10.55 -12.14 13.76
N ILE A 162 -9.91 -11.89 14.91
CA ILE A 162 -8.48 -11.57 15.01
C ILE A 162 -7.83 -12.62 15.90
N SER A 163 -7.11 -13.55 15.27
CA SER A 163 -6.40 -14.61 15.99
C SER A 163 -5.04 -14.17 16.51
N ILE A 164 -4.38 -15.01 17.32
CA ILE A 164 -3.01 -14.77 17.78
C ILE A 164 -2.05 -14.73 16.58
N GLU A 165 -2.23 -15.63 15.61
CA GLU A 165 -1.46 -15.64 14.35
C GLU A 165 -1.62 -14.33 13.59
N THR A 166 -2.84 -13.79 13.55
CA THR A 166 -3.13 -12.49 12.92
C THR A 166 -2.37 -11.36 13.61
N ILE A 167 -2.32 -11.36 14.94
CA ILE A 167 -1.56 -10.37 15.71
C ILE A 167 -0.05 -10.51 15.43
N LEU A 168 0.50 -11.72 15.44
CA LEU A 168 1.91 -11.96 15.13
C LEU A 168 2.28 -11.50 13.72
N LEU A 169 1.46 -11.83 12.72
CA LEU A 169 1.64 -11.37 11.34
C LEU A 169 1.60 -9.83 11.25
N SER A 170 0.72 -9.17 12.02
CA SER A 170 0.63 -7.71 12.05
C SER A 170 1.86 -7.04 12.67
N ILE A 171 2.49 -7.68 13.65
CA ILE A 171 3.75 -7.19 14.24
C ILE A 171 4.89 -7.33 13.23
N ILE A 172 4.94 -8.45 12.51
CA ILE A 172 5.93 -8.67 11.45
C ILE A 172 5.75 -7.64 10.33
N SER A 173 4.54 -7.45 9.82
CA SER A 173 4.25 -6.47 8.76
C SER A 173 4.53 -5.03 9.20
N ALA A 174 4.21 -4.67 10.45
CA ALA A 174 4.55 -3.38 11.03
C ALA A 174 6.08 -3.16 11.08
N SER A 175 6.83 -4.19 11.46
CA SER A 175 8.30 -4.14 11.53
C SER A 175 8.92 -4.00 10.14
N ILE A 176 8.43 -4.77 9.16
CA ILE A 176 8.84 -4.65 7.76
C ILE A 176 8.51 -3.24 7.23
N THR A 177 7.32 -2.73 7.54
CA THR A 177 6.90 -1.38 7.14
C THR A 177 7.84 -0.32 7.72
N TYR A 178 8.20 -0.43 8.99
CA TYR A 178 9.17 0.47 9.62
C TYR A 178 10.54 0.44 8.91
N LEU A 179 11.08 -0.75 8.63
CA LEU A 179 12.34 -0.92 7.90
C LEU A 179 12.26 -0.34 6.48
N LEU A 180 11.14 -0.58 5.79
CA LEU A 180 10.88 -0.11 4.44
C LEU A 180 10.87 1.43 4.38
N ILE A 181 10.08 2.08 5.23
CA ILE A 181 9.89 3.54 5.20
C ILE A 181 11.14 4.29 5.68
N THR A 182 11.86 3.75 6.66
CA THR A 182 13.13 4.34 7.13
C THR A 182 14.22 4.23 6.06
N THR A 183 14.31 3.08 5.38
CA THR A 183 15.23 2.88 4.25
C THR A 183 14.85 3.77 3.06
N SER A 184 13.56 3.86 2.72
CA SER A 184 13.05 4.68 1.61
C SER A 184 13.35 6.17 1.82
N ARG A 185 13.18 6.68 3.05
CA ARG A 185 13.55 8.07 3.37
C ARG A 185 15.04 8.33 3.21
N LYS A 186 15.90 7.46 3.75
CA LYS A 186 17.36 7.56 3.58
C LYS A 186 17.75 7.54 2.10
N TYR A 187 17.14 6.65 1.31
CA TYR A 187 17.32 6.58 -0.15
C TYR A 187 16.94 7.91 -0.83
N LYS A 188 15.73 8.42 -0.56
CA LYS A 188 15.23 9.67 -1.17
C LYS A 188 16.08 10.88 -0.78
N HIS A 189 16.55 10.95 0.47
CA HIS A 189 17.44 12.00 0.95
C HIS A 189 18.77 12.00 0.20
N LEU A 190 19.45 10.84 0.15
CA LEU A 190 20.71 10.70 -0.59
C LEU A 190 20.55 11.07 -2.06
N LYS A 191 19.42 10.70 -2.70
CA LYS A 191 19.15 11.04 -4.10
C LYS A 191 18.90 12.54 -4.31
N ARG A 192 18.28 13.24 -3.34
CA ARG A 192 18.03 14.70 -3.39
C ARG A 192 19.31 15.50 -3.34
N GLU A 193 20.25 15.08 -2.50
CA GLU A 193 21.49 15.81 -2.22
C GLU A 193 22.62 15.49 -3.19
N GLY A 194 22.38 14.63 -4.19
CA GLY A 194 23.47 14.12 -5.04
C GLY A 194 24.50 13.33 -4.25
N GLY A 195 24.07 12.65 -3.19
CA GLY A 195 24.95 11.88 -2.29
C GLY A 195 25.65 10.72 -3.00
N ASN A 196 26.60 10.10 -2.30
CA ASN A 196 27.43 9.02 -2.84
C ASN A 196 26.59 7.91 -3.52
N ILE A 197 26.95 7.61 -4.78
CA ILE A 197 26.23 6.69 -5.67
C ILE A 197 26.14 5.28 -5.07
N ASP A 198 27.19 4.79 -4.42
CA ASP A 198 27.21 3.46 -3.81
C ASP A 198 26.27 3.37 -2.62
N LYS A 199 26.18 4.43 -1.80
CA LYS A 199 25.19 4.52 -0.72
C LYS A 199 23.76 4.51 -1.28
N ILE A 200 23.48 5.22 -2.37
CA ILE A 200 22.17 5.22 -3.04
C ILE A 200 21.84 3.81 -3.54
N LYS A 201 22.75 3.18 -4.29
CA LYS A 201 22.58 1.82 -4.82
C LYS A 201 22.38 0.79 -3.71
N ASN A 202 23.08 0.93 -2.59
CA ASN A 202 22.91 0.04 -1.44
C ASN A 202 21.49 0.14 -0.86
N LYS A 203 20.97 1.35 -0.63
CA LYS A 203 19.60 1.54 -0.14
C LYS A 203 18.56 1.04 -1.14
N GLU A 204 18.78 1.26 -2.44
CA GLU A 204 17.92 0.70 -3.49
C GLU A 204 17.88 -0.83 -3.47
N ARG A 205 19.04 -1.49 -3.32
CA ARG A 205 19.12 -2.96 -3.19
C ARG A 205 18.33 -3.45 -1.99
N ILE A 206 18.44 -2.80 -0.84
CA ILE A 206 17.67 -3.16 0.36
C ILE A 206 16.16 -3.04 0.09
N LEU A 207 15.69 -1.97 -0.55
CA LEU A 207 14.28 -1.80 -0.90
C LEU A 207 13.77 -2.90 -1.85
N LYS A 208 14.58 -3.26 -2.85
CA LYS A 208 14.29 -4.36 -3.78
C LYS A 208 14.22 -5.70 -3.06
N LEU A 209 15.18 -5.98 -2.17
CA LEU A 209 15.21 -7.20 -1.37
C LEU A 209 13.99 -7.30 -0.45
N ILE A 210 13.64 -6.24 0.28
CA ILE A 210 12.42 -6.23 1.11
C ILE A 210 11.18 -6.55 0.25
N THR A 211 11.06 -5.92 -0.91
CA THR A 211 9.93 -6.15 -1.82
C THR A 211 9.87 -7.61 -2.28
N LEU A 212 10.99 -8.13 -2.79
CA LEU A 212 11.08 -9.49 -3.31
C LEU A 212 10.80 -10.53 -2.20
N THR A 213 11.39 -10.34 -1.03
CA THR A 213 11.18 -11.24 0.13
C THR A 213 9.71 -11.29 0.52
N VAL A 214 9.02 -10.15 0.63
CA VAL A 214 7.59 -10.14 0.98
C VAL A 214 6.76 -10.88 -0.07
N ILE A 215 7.02 -10.65 -1.36
CA ILE A 215 6.28 -11.34 -2.44
C ILE A 215 6.54 -12.84 -2.41
N VAL A 216 7.81 -13.27 -2.31
CA VAL A 216 8.18 -14.69 -2.27
C VAL A 216 7.59 -15.37 -1.05
N VAL A 217 7.66 -14.75 0.14
CA VAL A 217 7.03 -15.29 1.36
C VAL A 217 5.52 -15.43 1.18
N THR A 218 4.87 -14.47 0.55
CA THR A 218 3.42 -14.53 0.28
C THR A 218 3.06 -15.70 -0.63
N ILE A 219 3.80 -15.89 -1.72
CA ILE A 219 3.60 -16.99 -2.67
C ILE A 219 3.86 -18.33 -1.98
N SER A 220 4.96 -18.46 -1.22
CA SER A 220 5.26 -19.67 -0.47
C SER A 220 4.20 -19.98 0.58
N PHE A 221 3.69 -18.96 1.29
CA PHE A 221 2.63 -19.13 2.28
C PHE A 221 1.34 -19.63 1.62
N PHE A 222 0.97 -19.08 0.46
CA PHE A 222 -0.16 -19.56 -0.33
C PHE A 222 0.01 -21.02 -0.77
N ILE A 223 1.18 -21.39 -1.31
CA ILE A 223 1.46 -22.75 -1.78
C ILE A 223 1.38 -23.77 -0.64
N VAL A 224 1.86 -23.44 0.56
CA VAL A 224 1.81 -24.35 1.74
C VAL A 224 0.37 -24.56 2.24
N LYS A 225 -0.57 -23.68 1.88
CA LYS A 225 -1.96 -23.69 2.35
C LYS A 225 -2.93 -24.39 1.40
N ILE A 226 -2.50 -24.74 0.19
CA ILE A 226 -3.26 -25.53 -0.80
C ILE A 226 -2.79 -26.98 -0.74
#